data_AF-A0A1A8BI66-F1
#
_entry.id   AF-A0A1A8BI66-F1
#
_cell.length_a   1.000
_cell.length_b   1.000
_cell.length_c   1.000
_cell.angle_alpha   90.00
_cell.angle_beta   90.00
_cell.angle_gamma   90.00
#
_symmetry.space_group_name_H-M   'P 1'
#
loop_
_entity.id
_entity.type
_entity.pdbx_description
1 polymer ?
#
loop_
_entity_poly.entity_id
_entity_poly.type
_entity_poly.pdbx_seq_one_letter_code
_entity_poly.pdbx_strand_id
1 'polypeptide(L)'
;MWQLERPGPGCSPPRLLLLVYSFFCAAGDCLFVTDYFTRTPRKLNAFNSFASVELFHFNVPEDTMMAVWNLITFKEQGGTFGDSCPNRNVTVYFRSGAPPVINPLHTHFPRDTVIPGSFAVTLTWTLPNRTTGAFNVTSPLPGDWFLAAHLPKDEGKISVKGLSEECQYLFQPQLIVQKLIGISVLYPGYFIDQMIPVHNRSALYKVFIPNYISKVKVQLVNCSTKNKSNDTCPVVLKIRARAPPVHNSSALDCREWNPCELVALVPAWEQWYYILVERYLSNSDVYFRIGVQVTDCSKSHLSKDRAQPSSSMNMPQSFGTAMGFSLSETLLMASLPGLSQNASPLHTSEDSIIYLAPTADTNKCWPIRPTLRNELDTFSVHFYVFFGPNISVPPDRAAVFAINLMPVLDSGGVLNMELKLNLSTLKGANLTVFGCLNHGMPLFLRENSSPKCESESAAGFFLSVNVSSNITKLRIPYPQTGTWYLGLRSLCATEHGFEACTNVTAEVYMRSYLTPCINDCGTYGQCKLLRTNNYLYAACECKA
;
A
#
# COMPACT_ATOMS: atom_id res chain seq x y z
N MET A 1 33.24 -5.15 65.89
CA MET A 1 34.65 -4.78 66.16
C MET A 1 35.44 -5.20 64.94
N TRP A 2 35.79 -4.39 63.94
CA TRP A 2 36.00 -2.95 63.86
C TRP A 2 35.33 -2.39 62.59
N GLN A 3 34.78 -1.19 62.70
CA GLN A 3 34.41 -0.29 61.60
C GLN A 3 35.65 0.50 61.17
N LEU A 4 35.78 0.83 59.88
CA LEU A 4 35.57 2.18 59.35
C LEU A 4 35.85 2.17 57.84
N GLU A 5 34.87 2.50 57.01
CA GLU A 5 35.09 3.32 55.81
C GLU A 5 33.76 3.82 55.27
N ARG A 6 33.66 5.15 55.13
CA ARG A 6 32.60 5.83 54.38
C ARG A 6 32.97 5.84 52.90
N PRO A 7 31.98 5.77 52.00
CA PRO A 7 32.04 6.56 50.78
C PRO A 7 30.81 7.47 50.63
N GLY A 8 31.09 8.74 50.32
CA GLY A 8 30.13 9.71 49.79
C GLY A 8 29.85 9.51 48.28
N PRO A 9 29.09 10.42 47.66
CA PRO A 9 27.96 10.10 46.81
C PRO A 9 28.34 9.84 45.34
N GLY A 10 27.99 8.66 44.83
CA GLY A 10 28.18 8.27 43.43
C GLY A 10 26.90 8.39 42.62
N CYS A 11 26.96 9.20 41.57
CA CYS A 11 25.93 9.47 40.59
C CYS A 11 25.22 8.23 40.03
N SER A 12 23.91 8.40 39.80
CA SER A 12 23.02 7.54 39.03
C SER A 12 23.56 7.18 37.64
N PRO A 13 23.25 5.99 37.08
CA PRO A 13 23.70 5.59 35.75
C PRO A 13 22.91 6.34 34.66
N PRO A 14 23.55 6.74 33.54
CA PRO A 14 22.85 7.39 32.45
C PRO A 14 22.02 6.38 31.65
N ARG A 15 20.76 6.74 31.40
CA ARG A 15 19.83 6.00 30.55
C ARG A 15 20.34 5.95 29.11
N LEU A 16 20.45 4.72 28.60
CA LEU A 16 20.86 4.36 27.25
C LEU A 16 19.73 4.60 26.22
N LEU A 17 19.34 5.85 26.00
CA LEU A 17 18.19 6.17 25.14
C LEU A 17 18.39 7.49 24.39
N LEU A 18 19.37 7.57 23.47
CA LEU A 18 19.50 8.65 22.47
C LEU A 18 20.67 8.47 21.47
N LEU A 19 20.84 7.27 20.88
CA LEU A 19 21.94 7.03 19.91
C LEU A 19 21.50 6.76 18.46
N VAL A 20 20.23 6.95 18.13
CA VAL A 20 19.73 6.87 16.74
C VAL A 20 19.55 8.26 16.10
N TYR A 21 19.70 9.33 16.89
CA TYR A 21 19.45 10.71 16.45
C TYR A 21 20.58 11.36 15.63
N SER A 22 21.77 10.75 15.58
CA SER A 22 22.97 11.34 14.98
C SER A 22 23.20 10.96 13.51
N PHE A 23 22.31 10.18 12.88
CA PHE A 23 22.55 9.69 11.52
C PHE A 23 22.07 10.61 10.39
N PHE A 24 21.22 11.61 10.67
CA PHE A 24 20.53 12.34 9.59
C PHE A 24 20.73 13.85 9.50
N CYS A 25 21.37 14.54 10.46
CA CYS A 25 21.56 15.98 10.30
C CYS A 25 22.67 16.55 11.19
N ALA A 26 23.72 17.08 10.57
CA ALA A 26 24.67 17.98 11.21
C ALA A 26 24.64 19.31 10.44
N ALA A 27 23.85 20.24 10.99
CA ALA A 27 23.85 21.68 10.71
C ALA A 27 23.63 22.13 9.24
N GLY A 28 22.40 21.96 8.77
CA GLY A 28 21.83 22.65 7.60
C GLY A 28 20.32 22.42 7.52
N ASP A 29 19.55 23.18 8.30
CA ASP A 29 18.08 23.37 8.30
C ASP A 29 17.16 22.21 7.86
N CYS A 30 17.38 20.99 8.36
CA CYS A 30 16.25 20.06 8.50
C CYS A 30 15.42 20.51 9.70
N LEU A 31 14.44 21.37 9.44
CA LEU A 31 13.46 21.76 10.42
C LEU A 31 12.53 20.57 10.69
N PHE A 32 12.49 20.12 11.94
CA PHE A 32 11.57 19.07 12.39
C PHE A 32 10.42 19.70 13.17
N VAL A 33 9.21 19.22 12.90
CA VAL A 33 8.02 19.56 13.70
C VAL A 33 7.54 18.31 14.40
N THR A 34 7.36 18.40 15.71
CA THR A 34 6.85 17.30 16.53
C THR A 34 5.38 17.54 16.86
N ASP A 35 4.52 16.64 16.40
CA ASP A 35 3.10 16.63 16.73
C ASP A 35 2.79 15.56 17.78
N TYR A 36 1.82 15.87 18.66
CA TYR A 36 1.38 14.98 19.73
C TYR A 36 -0.12 14.73 19.61
N PHE A 37 -0.51 13.46 19.57
CA PHE A 37 -1.90 13.02 19.50
C PHE A 37 -2.19 12.06 20.66
N THR A 38 -3.34 12.24 21.31
CA THR A 38 -3.77 11.35 22.41
C THR A 38 -5.20 10.90 22.17
N ARG A 39 -5.50 9.67 22.60
CA ARG A 39 -6.87 9.17 22.71
C ARG A 39 -7.26 9.04 24.17
N THR A 40 -8.54 9.15 24.46
CA THR A 40 -9.07 8.98 25.81
C THR A 40 -8.82 7.55 26.31
N PRO A 41 -8.56 7.34 27.61
CA PRO A 41 -8.48 6.00 28.19
C PRO A 41 -9.76 5.20 27.93
N ARG A 42 -9.63 3.91 27.59
CA ARG A 42 -10.76 2.98 27.44
C ARG A 42 -10.57 1.75 28.31
N LYS A 43 -11.68 1.22 28.84
CA LYS A 43 -11.70 -0.02 29.64
C LYS A 43 -11.44 -1.20 28.71
N LEU A 44 -10.44 -2.00 29.02
CA LEU A 44 -10.15 -3.23 28.31
C LEU A 44 -10.99 -4.38 28.88
N ASN A 45 -11.43 -5.25 27.98
CA ASN A 45 -12.11 -6.50 28.33
C ASN A 45 -11.20 -7.70 28.06
N ALA A 46 -11.47 -8.80 28.78
CA ALA A 46 -10.84 -10.08 28.51
C ALA A 46 -11.22 -10.58 27.11
N PHE A 47 -10.24 -11.10 26.37
CA PHE A 47 -10.47 -11.53 25.01
C PHE A 47 -11.37 -12.76 24.96
N ASN A 48 -12.57 -12.61 24.38
CA ASN A 48 -13.46 -13.71 24.03
C ASN A 48 -13.65 -13.79 22.51
N SER A 49 -13.91 -12.65 21.89
CA SER A 49 -14.10 -12.50 20.45
C SER A 49 -13.53 -11.15 20.00
N PHE A 50 -13.47 -10.90 18.69
CA PHE A 50 -13.01 -9.60 18.20
C PHE A 50 -13.90 -8.44 18.70
N ALA A 51 -15.16 -8.71 19.07
CA ALA A 51 -16.04 -7.72 19.68
C ALA A 51 -15.60 -7.24 21.08
N SER A 52 -14.76 -8.02 21.78
CA SER A 52 -14.21 -7.65 23.10
C SER A 52 -12.95 -6.78 23.03
N VAL A 53 -12.48 -6.47 21.82
CA VAL A 53 -11.26 -5.70 21.57
C VAL A 53 -11.58 -4.21 21.52
N GLU A 54 -10.77 -3.41 22.18
CA GLU A 54 -10.84 -1.95 22.07
C GLU A 54 -9.97 -1.47 20.91
N LEU A 55 -10.62 -0.83 19.93
CA LEU A 55 -9.97 -0.29 18.74
C LEU A 55 -9.63 1.20 18.92
N PHE A 56 -8.44 1.62 18.53
CA PHE A 56 -8.04 3.02 18.49
C PHE A 56 -7.57 3.40 17.09
N HIS A 57 -7.89 4.62 16.67
CA HIS A 57 -7.53 5.15 15.37
C HIS A 57 -6.61 6.35 15.52
N PHE A 58 -5.56 6.41 14.71
CA PHE A 58 -4.67 7.55 14.56
C PHE A 58 -4.49 7.85 13.08
N ASN A 59 -4.19 9.09 12.74
CA ASN A 59 -3.79 9.46 11.39
C ASN A 59 -2.33 9.95 11.46
N VAL A 60 -1.45 9.30 10.71
CA VAL A 60 -0.03 9.66 10.60
C VAL A 60 0.11 10.60 9.39
N PRO A 61 0.54 11.86 9.58
CA PRO A 61 0.75 12.81 8.50
C PRO A 61 1.79 12.35 7.47
N GLU A 62 1.73 12.92 6.27
CA GLU A 62 2.82 12.85 5.29
C GLU A 62 4.10 13.50 5.82
N ASP A 63 5.23 13.28 5.13
CA ASP A 63 6.56 13.79 5.50
C ASP A 63 7.04 13.35 6.90
N THR A 64 6.43 12.30 7.48
CA THR A 64 6.80 11.74 8.77
C THR A 64 8.09 10.92 8.67
N MET A 65 9.09 11.26 9.48
CA MET A 65 10.35 10.50 9.60
C MET A 65 10.31 9.46 10.72
N MET A 66 9.58 9.74 11.81
CA MET A 66 9.46 8.83 12.95
C MET A 66 8.09 8.95 13.61
N ALA A 67 7.46 7.82 13.92
CA ALA A 67 6.27 7.73 14.74
C ALA A 67 6.56 6.89 15.99
N VAL A 68 6.17 7.39 17.16
CA VAL A 68 6.34 6.71 18.45
C VAL A 68 4.99 6.65 19.16
N TRP A 69 4.49 5.45 19.37
CA TRP A 69 3.34 5.22 20.23
C TRP A 69 3.79 5.00 21.67
N ASN A 70 3.37 5.88 22.57
CA ASN A 70 3.49 5.71 24.01
C ASN A 70 2.21 5.04 24.53
N LEU A 71 2.36 3.87 25.12
CA LEU A 71 1.29 2.95 25.47
C LEU A 71 1.16 2.93 26.99
N ILE A 72 0.08 3.48 27.53
CA ILE A 72 -0.10 3.63 28.98
C ILE A 72 -1.24 2.73 29.44
N THR A 73 -0.98 1.86 30.40
CA THR A 73 -1.98 1.04 31.08
C THR A 73 -2.01 1.35 32.56
N PHE A 74 -3.21 1.36 33.15
CA PHE A 74 -3.38 1.55 34.59
C PHE A 74 -4.57 0.74 35.12
N LYS A 75 -4.56 0.45 36.42
CA LYS A 75 -5.61 -0.31 37.10
C LYS A 75 -6.44 0.58 38.03
N GLU A 76 -7.73 0.36 38.03
CA GLU A 76 -8.67 1.01 38.94
C GLU A 76 -9.54 -0.03 39.66
N GLN A 77 -9.87 0.26 40.90
CA GLN A 77 -10.82 -0.51 41.71
C GLN A 77 -11.70 0.47 42.51
N GLY A 78 -13.02 0.39 42.33
CA GLY A 78 -13.97 1.25 43.05
C GLY A 78 -13.82 2.77 42.82
N GLY A 79 -13.14 3.19 41.75
CA GLY A 79 -12.80 4.60 41.50
C GLY A 79 -11.51 5.09 42.19
N THR A 80 -10.74 4.17 42.78
CA THR A 80 -9.40 4.41 43.34
C THR A 80 -8.34 3.57 42.60
N PHE A 81 -7.06 3.74 42.95
CA PHE A 81 -5.99 2.92 42.38
C PHE A 81 -6.17 1.44 42.74
N GLY A 82 -6.11 0.57 41.74
CA GLY A 82 -6.30 -0.87 41.91
C GLY A 82 -5.06 -1.61 42.39
N ASP A 83 -4.49 -1.23 43.54
CA ASP A 83 -3.28 -1.87 44.12
C ASP A 83 -3.49 -3.37 44.37
N SER A 84 -4.69 -3.77 44.80
CA SER A 84 -5.11 -5.15 45.02
C SER A 84 -5.44 -5.92 43.74
N CYS A 85 -5.42 -5.26 42.57
CA CYS A 85 -5.77 -5.90 41.31
C CYS A 85 -4.62 -6.73 40.73
N PRO A 86 -4.91 -7.94 40.23
CA PRO A 86 -3.88 -8.81 39.67
C PRO A 86 -3.19 -8.17 38.46
N ASN A 87 -1.95 -8.56 38.20
CA ASN A 87 -1.24 -8.14 37.00
C ASN A 87 -1.74 -8.95 35.80
N ARG A 88 -2.43 -8.29 34.86
CA ARG A 88 -2.88 -8.90 33.59
C ARG A 88 -2.18 -8.25 32.41
N ASN A 89 -1.34 -8.99 31.69
CA ASN A 89 -0.59 -8.44 30.55
C ASN A 89 -1.54 -7.93 29.46
N VAL A 90 -1.26 -6.75 28.90
CA VAL A 90 -2.07 -6.15 27.84
C VAL A 90 -1.37 -6.34 26.50
N THR A 91 -2.05 -6.91 25.52
CA THR A 91 -1.51 -7.05 24.16
C THR A 91 -2.13 -6.00 23.25
N VAL A 92 -1.29 -5.31 22.49
CA VAL A 92 -1.69 -4.26 21.54
C VAL A 92 -1.17 -4.61 20.15
N TYR A 93 -2.05 -4.61 19.15
CA TYR A 93 -1.71 -4.86 17.75
C TYR A 93 -1.78 -3.57 16.95
N PHE A 94 -0.91 -3.40 15.95
CA PHE A 94 -0.79 -2.21 15.12
C PHE A 94 -0.87 -2.59 13.64
N ARG A 95 -1.65 -1.84 12.87
CA ARG A 95 -1.73 -1.99 11.41
C ARG A 95 -2.01 -0.65 10.75
N SER A 96 -1.31 -0.37 9.65
CA SER A 96 -1.56 0.79 8.79
C SER A 96 -2.67 0.52 7.76
N GLY A 97 -3.54 1.50 7.56
CA GLY A 97 -4.59 1.57 6.54
C GLY A 97 -5.92 0.92 6.93
N ALA A 98 -5.94 -0.03 7.87
CA ALA A 98 -7.16 -0.71 8.31
C ALA A 98 -6.97 -1.41 9.67
N PRO A 99 -8.06 -1.75 10.39
CA PRO A 99 -8.00 -2.52 11.63
C PRO A 99 -7.17 -3.81 11.53
N PRO A 100 -6.36 -4.15 12.55
CA PRO A 100 -5.61 -5.40 12.55
C PRO A 100 -6.55 -6.61 12.67
N VAL A 101 -6.30 -7.64 11.87
CA VAL A 101 -6.96 -8.95 11.99
C VAL A 101 -6.14 -9.78 12.99
N ILE A 102 -6.72 -10.12 14.13
CA ILE A 102 -5.99 -10.77 15.23
C ILE A 102 -6.58 -12.16 15.54
N ASN A 103 -5.72 -13.05 16.04
CA ASN A 103 -6.12 -14.39 16.47
C ASN A 103 -5.43 -14.82 17.77
N PRO A 104 -5.75 -14.19 18.92
CA PRO A 104 -5.17 -14.55 20.21
C PRO A 104 -5.50 -15.97 20.68
N LEU A 105 -6.56 -16.59 20.14
CA LEU A 105 -6.99 -17.94 20.50
C LEU A 105 -6.38 -19.04 19.60
N HIS A 106 -5.54 -18.67 18.64
CA HIS A 106 -4.89 -19.59 17.69
C HIS A 106 -5.88 -20.52 16.96
N THR A 107 -7.06 -20.00 16.60
CA THR A 107 -8.06 -20.74 15.82
C THR A 107 -7.79 -20.63 14.31
N HIS A 108 -8.53 -21.37 13.48
CA HIS A 108 -8.34 -21.34 12.03
C HIS A 108 -9.32 -20.39 11.34
N PHE A 109 -8.79 -19.51 10.48
CA PHE A 109 -9.61 -18.81 9.49
C PHE A 109 -9.95 -19.74 8.31
N PRO A 110 -11.05 -19.49 7.59
CA PRO A 110 -11.34 -20.19 6.33
C PRO A 110 -10.16 -20.10 5.35
N ARG A 111 -9.95 -21.15 4.56
CA ARG A 111 -8.78 -21.27 3.64
C ARG A 111 -8.70 -20.14 2.60
N ASP A 112 -9.84 -19.56 2.25
CA ASP A 112 -9.99 -18.46 1.29
C ASP A 112 -9.85 -17.07 1.94
N THR A 113 -9.50 -17.01 3.23
CA THR A 113 -9.33 -15.75 3.97
C THR A 113 -7.85 -15.42 4.12
N VAL A 114 -7.47 -14.22 3.68
CA VAL A 114 -6.10 -13.71 3.83
C VAL A 114 -6.02 -12.81 5.05
N ILE A 115 -4.96 -12.98 5.83
CA ILE A 115 -4.71 -12.23 7.07
C ILE A 115 -3.55 -11.29 6.81
N PRO A 116 -3.80 -9.98 6.66
CA PRO A 116 -2.74 -9.00 6.50
C PRO A 116 -1.85 -8.96 7.75
N GLY A 117 -0.54 -8.77 7.54
CA GLY A 117 0.42 -8.67 8.64
C GLY A 117 0.09 -7.53 9.61
N SER A 118 0.37 -7.74 10.90
CA SER A 118 0.26 -6.74 11.95
C SER A 118 1.43 -6.86 12.92
N PHE A 119 1.79 -5.74 13.55
CA PHE A 119 2.79 -5.74 14.63
C PHE A 119 2.07 -5.92 15.97
N ALA A 120 2.72 -6.54 16.95
CA ALA A 120 2.15 -6.72 18.28
C ALA A 120 3.17 -6.37 19.37
N VAL A 121 2.69 -5.74 20.43
CA VAL A 121 3.47 -5.43 21.64
C VAL A 121 2.68 -5.87 22.86
N THR A 122 3.33 -6.63 23.75
CA THR A 122 2.75 -7.07 25.01
C THR A 122 3.34 -6.26 26.16
N LEU A 123 2.48 -5.58 26.91
CA LEU A 123 2.83 -4.78 28.07
C LEU A 123 2.77 -5.65 29.33
N THR A 124 3.92 -5.81 29.98
CA THR A 124 4.07 -6.53 31.25
C THR A 124 4.18 -5.54 32.41
N TRP A 125 3.53 -5.84 33.53
CA TRP A 125 3.43 -4.89 34.64
C TRP A 125 4.77 -4.69 35.34
N THR A 126 5.33 -3.47 35.28
CA THR A 126 6.60 -3.11 35.93
C THR A 126 6.43 -2.29 37.19
N LEU A 127 5.35 -1.51 37.30
CA LEU A 127 4.95 -0.80 38.51
C LEU A 127 3.56 -1.28 38.96
N PRO A 128 3.21 -1.17 40.25
CA PRO A 128 1.99 -1.76 40.82
C PRO A 128 0.70 -1.33 40.10
N ASN A 129 0.58 -0.03 39.77
CA ASN A 129 -0.67 0.56 39.28
C ASN A 129 -0.62 1.11 37.86
N ARG A 130 0.58 1.28 37.30
CA ARG A 130 0.77 1.88 35.99
C ARG A 130 1.90 1.21 35.25
N THR A 131 1.70 0.87 34.00
CA THR A 131 2.78 0.40 33.14
C THR A 131 2.79 1.22 31.87
N THR A 132 3.98 1.44 31.34
CA THR A 132 4.18 2.16 30.08
C THR A 132 5.04 1.32 29.14
N GLY A 133 4.65 1.23 27.88
CA GLY A 133 5.48 0.70 26.81
C GLY A 133 5.61 1.69 25.67
N ALA A 134 6.53 1.41 24.74
CA ALA A 134 6.71 2.20 23.55
C ALA A 134 6.79 1.30 22.32
N PHE A 135 6.19 1.74 21.22
CA PHE A 135 6.34 1.14 19.90
C PHE A 135 6.75 2.23 18.92
N ASN A 136 7.88 2.06 18.24
CA ASN A 136 8.41 3.05 17.30
C ASN A 136 8.49 2.49 15.88
N VAL A 137 8.21 3.35 14.90
CA VAL A 137 8.31 3.05 13.48
C VAL A 137 9.10 4.17 12.82
N THR A 138 10.22 3.83 12.20
CA THR A 138 11.01 4.73 11.36
C THR A 138 10.44 4.74 9.95
N SER A 139 10.31 5.92 9.35
CA SER A 139 9.68 6.13 8.04
C SER A 139 8.34 5.37 7.88
N PRO A 140 7.34 5.69 8.74
CA PRO A 140 6.04 5.04 8.71
C PRO A 140 5.26 5.39 7.45
N LEU A 141 4.36 4.49 7.02
CA LEU A 141 3.39 4.81 5.97
C LEU A 141 2.42 5.89 6.46
N PRO A 142 2.15 6.94 5.66
CA PRO A 142 1.18 7.96 6.02
C PRO A 142 -0.26 7.44 5.89
N GLY A 143 -1.18 8.12 6.56
CA GLY A 143 -2.61 7.82 6.57
C GLY A 143 -3.05 7.15 7.87
N ASP A 144 -4.12 6.36 7.78
CA ASP A 144 -4.76 5.78 8.97
C ASP A 144 -3.91 4.67 9.60
N TRP A 145 -3.90 4.63 10.92
CA TRP A 145 -3.28 3.58 11.74
C TRP A 145 -4.26 3.13 12.80
N PHE A 146 -4.42 1.83 12.92
CA PHE A 146 -5.35 1.20 13.85
C PHE A 146 -4.60 0.37 14.88
N LEU A 147 -5.01 0.55 16.14
CA LEU A 147 -4.51 -0.19 17.29
C LEU A 147 -5.64 -1.03 17.86
N ALA A 148 -5.39 -2.30 18.11
CA ALA A 148 -6.33 -3.20 18.78
C ALA A 148 -5.74 -3.65 20.11
N ALA A 149 -6.38 -3.31 21.23
CA ALA A 149 -5.92 -3.66 22.57
C ALA A 149 -6.91 -4.58 23.28
N HIS A 150 -6.41 -5.58 23.98
CA HIS A 150 -7.24 -6.48 24.78
C HIS A 150 -6.47 -7.04 25.99
N LEU A 151 -7.23 -7.52 26.98
CA LEU A 151 -6.70 -8.36 28.06
C LEU A 151 -6.66 -9.83 27.60
N PRO A 152 -5.90 -10.71 28.27
CA PRO A 152 -5.89 -12.14 27.96
C PRO A 152 -7.28 -12.74 28.14
N LYS A 153 -7.50 -13.93 27.57
CA LYS A 153 -8.75 -14.67 27.79
C LYS A 153 -8.96 -14.88 29.29
N ASP A 154 -10.19 -14.67 29.75
CA ASP A 154 -10.51 -14.87 31.16
C ASP A 154 -10.50 -16.36 31.51
N GLU A 155 -10.10 -16.68 32.75
CA GLU A 155 -9.99 -18.07 33.22
C GLU A 155 -11.35 -18.72 33.51
N GLY A 156 -12.47 -18.05 33.19
CA GLY A 156 -13.82 -18.59 33.35
C GLY A 156 -14.33 -18.54 34.80
N LYS A 157 -13.72 -17.74 35.67
CA LYS A 157 -14.15 -17.60 37.06
C LYS A 157 -15.40 -16.71 37.14
N ILE A 158 -16.56 -17.32 37.36
CA ILE A 158 -17.83 -16.60 37.56
C ILE A 158 -17.77 -15.88 38.91
N SER A 159 -17.91 -14.56 38.88
CA SER A 159 -18.09 -13.73 40.07
C SER A 159 -19.45 -13.06 40.03
N VAL A 160 -20.09 -12.90 41.20
CA VAL A 160 -21.42 -12.30 41.28
C VAL A 160 -21.29 -10.79 41.12
N LYS A 161 -21.89 -10.27 40.04
CA LYS A 161 -21.88 -8.85 39.70
C LYS A 161 -22.44 -8.01 40.86
N GLY A 162 -21.66 -7.04 41.34
CA GLY A 162 -22.09 -6.08 42.37
C GLY A 162 -21.84 -6.47 43.84
N LEU A 163 -21.18 -7.60 44.12
CA LEU A 163 -20.77 -8.00 45.47
C LEU A 163 -19.29 -7.69 45.80
N SER A 164 -18.48 -7.33 44.80
CA SER A 164 -17.10 -6.87 44.97
C SER A 164 -16.78 -5.73 44.01
N GLU A 165 -15.90 -4.80 44.40
CA GLU A 165 -15.37 -3.80 43.47
C GLU A 165 -14.54 -4.51 42.38
N GLU A 166 -15.06 -4.49 41.16
CA GLU A 166 -14.41 -5.12 40.01
C GLU A 166 -13.15 -4.35 39.58
N CYS A 167 -12.04 -5.07 39.40
CA CYS A 167 -10.82 -4.51 38.84
C CYS A 167 -11.03 -4.10 37.38
N GLN A 168 -10.77 -2.84 37.08
CA GLN A 168 -10.82 -2.27 35.74
C GLN A 168 -9.42 -1.98 35.25
N TYR A 169 -9.14 -2.35 34.00
CA TYR A 169 -7.87 -2.05 33.34
C TYR A 169 -8.15 -1.04 32.25
N LEU A 170 -7.54 0.13 32.35
CA LEU A 170 -7.69 1.21 31.41
C LEU A 170 -6.44 1.32 30.53
N PHE A 171 -6.65 1.56 29.25
CA PHE A 171 -5.59 1.71 28.27
C PHE A 171 -5.71 3.04 27.54
N GLN A 172 -4.61 3.77 27.50
CA GLN A 172 -4.49 5.07 26.86
C GLN A 172 -3.28 5.09 25.92
N PRO A 173 -3.50 5.06 24.60
CA PRO A 173 -2.44 5.26 23.63
C PRO A 173 -2.22 6.76 23.32
N GLN A 174 -0.96 7.12 23.12
CA GLN A 174 -0.52 8.42 22.64
C GLN A 174 0.40 8.20 21.44
N LEU A 175 0.33 9.08 20.44
CA LEU A 175 1.18 9.07 19.26
C LEU A 175 1.98 10.35 19.21
N ILE A 176 3.30 10.22 19.08
CA ILE A 176 4.25 11.30 18.89
C ILE A 176 4.82 11.15 17.49
N VAL A 177 4.69 12.18 16.66
CA VAL A 177 5.13 12.15 15.26
C VAL A 177 6.17 13.22 15.05
N GLN A 178 7.29 12.84 14.44
CA GLN A 178 8.31 13.78 14.00
C GLN A 178 8.27 13.90 12.47
N LYS A 179 7.89 15.08 12.00
CA LYS A 179 7.78 15.40 10.57
C LYS A 179 8.96 16.24 10.13
N LEU A 180 9.40 16.02 8.91
CA LEU A 180 10.39 16.86 8.25
C LEU A 180 9.66 17.93 7.43
N ILE A 181 10.00 19.20 7.63
CA ILE A 181 9.44 20.31 6.83
C ILE A 181 10.49 20.86 5.86
N GLY A 182 10.02 21.51 4.80
CA GLY A 182 10.91 22.09 3.78
C GLY A 182 11.48 21.08 2.78
N ILE A 183 10.87 19.89 2.62
CA ILE A 183 11.29 18.92 1.60
C ILE A 183 11.06 19.52 0.21
N SER A 184 12.14 19.59 -0.57
CA SER A 184 12.11 20.14 -1.93
C SER A 184 11.28 19.26 -2.87
N VAL A 185 10.37 19.88 -3.63
CA VAL A 185 9.49 19.19 -4.58
C VAL A 185 10.11 19.20 -5.97
N LEU A 186 10.26 18.03 -6.58
CA LEU A 186 10.68 17.88 -7.98
C LEU A 186 9.46 17.84 -8.88
N TYR A 187 9.53 18.53 -10.01
CA TYR A 187 8.51 18.48 -11.05
C TYR A 187 8.97 17.55 -12.18
N PRO A 188 8.13 16.59 -12.61
CA PRO A 188 8.49 15.70 -13.72
C PRO A 188 8.89 16.47 -14.98
N GLY A 189 9.96 16.04 -15.65
CA GLY A 189 10.51 16.64 -16.86
C GLY A 189 11.51 17.79 -16.63
N TYR A 190 11.59 18.33 -15.41
CA TYR A 190 12.52 19.40 -15.06
C TYR A 190 13.73 18.87 -14.31
N PHE A 191 14.88 19.49 -14.58
CA PHE A 191 16.12 19.23 -13.89
C PHE A 191 16.52 20.43 -13.05
N ILE A 192 16.97 20.19 -11.83
CA ILE A 192 17.42 21.24 -10.91
C ILE A 192 18.85 20.97 -10.46
N ASP A 193 19.65 22.04 -10.40
CA ASP A 193 21.01 21.99 -9.86
C ASP A 193 20.96 21.98 -8.32
N GLN A 194 21.71 21.07 -7.73
CA GLN A 194 21.71 20.81 -6.29
C GLN A 194 23.14 20.59 -5.79
N MET A 195 23.34 20.87 -4.50
CA MET A 195 24.62 20.70 -3.83
C MET A 195 24.40 20.12 -2.43
N ILE A 196 25.10 19.03 -2.11
CA ILE A 196 25.18 18.53 -0.74
C ILE A 196 26.51 19.01 -0.14
N PRO A 197 26.48 19.91 0.85
CA PRO A 197 27.68 20.41 1.48
C PRO A 197 28.34 19.34 2.37
N VAL A 198 29.64 19.48 2.65
CA VAL A 198 30.42 18.50 3.45
C VAL A 198 29.74 18.11 4.78
N HIS A 199 29.12 19.06 5.47
CA HIS A 199 28.47 18.83 6.77
C HIS A 199 27.16 18.03 6.67
N ASN A 200 26.49 18.08 5.52
CA ASN A 200 25.29 17.29 5.27
C ASN A 200 25.65 15.92 4.68
N ARG A 201 24.98 14.88 5.19
CA ARG A 201 25.15 13.51 4.69
C ARG A 201 24.23 13.19 3.53
N SER A 202 23.09 13.85 3.43
CA SER A 202 22.09 13.53 2.43
C SER A 202 21.18 14.71 2.13
N ALA A 203 20.48 14.64 1.00
CA ALA A 203 19.40 15.54 0.63
C ALA A 203 18.15 14.72 0.26
N LEU A 204 16.99 15.13 0.77
CA LEU A 204 15.71 14.48 0.53
C LEU A 204 14.82 15.36 -0.35
N TYR A 205 14.23 14.74 -1.36
CA TYR A 205 13.31 15.35 -2.30
C TYR A 205 12.00 14.55 -2.35
N LYS A 206 10.94 15.18 -2.84
CA LYS A 206 9.68 14.49 -3.13
C LYS A 206 9.12 14.83 -4.50
N VAL A 207 8.42 13.89 -5.12
CA VAL A 207 7.72 14.05 -6.40
C VAL A 207 6.36 13.38 -6.31
N PHE A 208 5.32 14.04 -6.84
CA PHE A 208 3.99 13.45 -6.90
C PHE A 208 3.84 12.66 -8.20
N ILE A 209 3.39 11.41 -8.10
CA ILE A 209 3.15 10.55 -9.27
C ILE A 209 1.64 10.45 -9.52
N PRO A 210 1.13 10.92 -10.68
CA PRO A 210 -0.30 10.84 -11.00
C PRO A 210 -0.71 9.40 -11.37
N ASN A 211 -1.99 9.23 -11.70
CA ASN A 211 -2.51 7.97 -12.24
C ASN A 211 -2.08 7.74 -13.70
N TYR A 212 -2.23 6.50 -14.18
CA TYR A 212 -1.86 6.10 -15.54
C TYR A 212 -0.39 6.32 -15.91
N ILE A 213 0.52 6.06 -14.96
CA ILE A 213 1.97 6.05 -15.19
C ILE A 213 2.49 4.61 -15.24
N SER A 214 3.27 4.27 -16.26
CA SER A 214 3.88 2.94 -16.44
C SER A 214 5.26 2.84 -15.78
N LYS A 215 6.01 3.94 -15.79
CA LYS A 215 7.41 3.99 -15.37
C LYS A 215 7.77 5.36 -14.80
N VAL A 216 8.54 5.35 -13.71
CA VAL A 216 9.20 6.54 -13.16
C VAL A 216 10.70 6.32 -13.22
N LYS A 217 11.44 7.33 -13.70
CA LYS A 217 12.88 7.29 -13.86
C LYS A 217 13.49 8.51 -13.16
N VAL A 218 14.34 8.29 -12.17
CA VAL A 218 15.11 9.35 -11.51
C VAL A 218 16.52 9.35 -12.07
N GLN A 219 17.01 10.52 -12.47
CA GLN A 219 18.32 10.68 -13.10
C GLN A 219 19.14 11.71 -12.34
N LEU A 220 20.41 11.38 -12.12
CA LEU A 220 21.45 12.29 -11.66
C LEU A 220 22.44 12.53 -12.81
N VAL A 221 22.60 13.78 -13.21
CA VAL A 221 23.49 14.21 -14.30
C VAL A 221 24.51 15.24 -13.80
N ASN A 222 25.63 15.37 -14.51
CA ASN A 222 26.73 16.31 -14.18
C ASN A 222 27.20 16.24 -12.73
N CYS A 223 27.22 15.04 -12.16
CA CYS A 223 27.68 14.83 -10.79
C CYS A 223 29.19 15.02 -10.71
N SER A 224 29.64 15.93 -9.86
CA SER A 224 31.07 16.23 -9.71
C SER A 224 31.40 16.65 -8.27
N THR A 225 32.66 16.43 -7.90
CA THR A 225 33.25 17.07 -6.71
C THR A 225 34.14 18.22 -7.19
N LYS A 226 34.19 19.33 -6.45
CA LYS A 226 34.90 20.57 -6.82
C LYS A 226 36.35 20.41 -7.30
N ASN A 227 37.00 19.27 -7.04
CA ASN A 227 38.44 19.11 -7.18
C ASN A 227 38.92 18.14 -8.26
N LYS A 228 38.06 17.42 -9.00
CA LYS A 228 38.50 16.54 -10.09
C LYS A 228 37.43 16.35 -11.17
N SER A 229 37.80 16.61 -12.42
CA SER A 229 36.94 16.43 -13.60
C SER A 229 36.70 14.97 -14.00
N ASN A 230 37.37 14.02 -13.34
CA ASN A 230 37.32 12.58 -13.65
C ASN A 230 36.86 11.71 -12.46
N ASP A 231 36.25 12.33 -11.45
CA ASP A 231 35.76 11.63 -10.26
C ASP A 231 34.41 10.96 -10.52
N THR A 232 34.29 9.70 -10.11
CA THR A 232 33.03 8.97 -10.07
C THR A 232 32.06 9.64 -9.08
N CYS A 233 30.76 9.60 -9.38
CA CYS A 233 29.75 10.29 -8.57
C CYS A 233 29.61 9.62 -7.18
N PRO A 234 30.05 10.25 -6.07
CA PRO A 234 30.16 9.58 -4.77
C PRO A 234 28.85 9.69 -4.00
N VAL A 235 27.74 9.25 -4.60
CA VAL A 235 26.41 9.25 -4.00
C VAL A 235 25.65 7.94 -4.22
N VAL A 236 24.77 7.61 -3.28
CA VAL A 236 23.78 6.54 -3.39
C VAL A 236 22.42 7.19 -3.57
N LEU A 237 21.74 6.83 -4.65
CA LEU A 237 20.39 7.27 -4.96
C LEU A 237 19.39 6.23 -4.42
N LYS A 238 18.42 6.66 -3.63
CA LYS A 238 17.34 5.80 -3.10
C LYS A 238 15.98 6.39 -3.42
N ILE A 239 15.01 5.53 -3.75
CA ILE A 239 13.62 5.92 -4.00
C ILE A 239 12.64 5.01 -3.26
N ARG A 240 11.59 5.60 -2.69
CA ARG A 240 10.49 4.85 -2.05
C ARG A 240 9.17 5.59 -2.20
N ALA A 241 8.10 4.83 -2.45
CA ALA A 241 6.75 5.36 -2.49
C ALA A 241 6.22 5.61 -1.07
N ARG A 242 5.42 6.66 -0.88
CA ARG A 242 4.64 7.02 0.32
C ARG A 242 5.43 7.42 1.56
N ALA A 243 6.66 6.95 1.73
CA ALA A 243 7.47 7.25 2.90
C ALA A 243 8.96 7.42 2.55
N PRO A 244 9.73 8.21 3.33
CA PRO A 244 11.16 8.39 3.13
C PRO A 244 11.97 7.07 2.99
N PRO A 245 12.94 6.97 2.08
CA PRO A 245 13.65 5.73 1.76
C PRO A 245 14.77 5.41 2.77
N VAL A 246 14.39 5.11 4.03
CA VAL A 246 15.33 4.66 5.08
C VAL A 246 15.47 3.13 5.06
N HIS A 247 14.36 2.41 4.89
CA HIS A 247 14.28 0.96 4.78
C HIS A 247 13.31 0.58 3.64
N ASN A 248 13.44 -0.62 3.08
CA ASN A 248 12.58 -1.14 2.00
C ASN A 248 12.46 -0.16 0.81
N SER A 249 13.60 0.29 0.31
CA SER A 249 13.72 1.22 -0.81
C SER A 249 14.57 0.63 -1.93
N SER A 250 14.28 0.98 -3.17
CA SER A 250 15.19 0.72 -4.30
C SER A 250 16.38 1.68 -4.18
N ALA A 251 17.60 1.16 -4.33
CA ALA A 251 18.83 1.92 -4.16
C ALA A 251 19.81 1.63 -5.31
N LEU A 252 20.59 2.64 -5.70
CA LEU A 252 21.61 2.56 -6.75
C LEU A 252 22.85 3.34 -6.34
N ASP A 253 24.03 2.71 -6.45
CA ASP A 253 25.32 3.38 -6.21
C ASP A 253 25.78 4.09 -7.50
N CYS A 254 25.82 5.41 -7.51
CA CYS A 254 26.17 6.18 -8.70
C CYS A 254 27.67 6.16 -9.04
N ARG A 255 28.52 5.52 -8.23
CA ARG A 255 29.96 5.41 -8.55
C ARG A 255 30.22 4.49 -9.73
N GLU A 256 29.36 3.49 -9.91
CA GLU A 256 29.49 2.45 -10.95
C GLU A 256 28.67 2.76 -12.21
N TRP A 257 27.78 3.76 -12.15
CA TRP A 257 26.79 4.03 -13.20
C TRP A 257 26.87 5.47 -13.69
N ASN A 258 27.13 5.64 -15.00
CA ASN A 258 27.15 6.94 -15.67
C ASN A 258 26.40 6.84 -17.02
N PRO A 259 25.21 7.44 -17.19
CA PRO A 259 24.47 8.25 -16.22
C PRO A 259 23.92 7.42 -15.04
N CYS A 260 23.78 8.04 -13.86
CA CYS A 260 23.17 7.38 -12.70
C CYS A 260 21.65 7.47 -12.78
N GLU A 261 21.00 6.35 -13.10
CA GLU A 261 19.56 6.28 -13.38
C GLU A 261 18.87 5.17 -12.59
N LEU A 262 17.90 5.55 -11.76
CA LEU A 262 17.10 4.60 -10.99
C LEU A 262 15.67 4.57 -11.52
N VAL A 263 15.21 3.38 -11.91
CA VAL A 263 13.90 3.16 -12.52
C VAL A 263 12.98 2.42 -11.55
N ALA A 264 11.76 2.92 -11.39
CA ALA A 264 10.67 2.21 -10.74
C ALA A 264 9.61 1.84 -11.79
N LEU A 265 9.41 0.54 -12.00
CA LEU A 265 8.38 -0.01 -12.89
C LEU A 265 7.07 -0.20 -12.12
N VAL A 266 5.94 0.04 -12.79
CA VAL A 266 4.59 -0.08 -12.20
C VAL A 266 4.48 0.73 -10.89
N PRO A 267 4.64 2.07 -10.97
CA PRO A 267 4.65 2.92 -9.78
C PRO A 267 3.26 2.97 -9.12
N ALA A 268 3.25 3.24 -7.82
CA ALA A 268 2.06 3.62 -7.06
C ALA A 268 1.49 4.92 -7.59
N TRP A 269 0.21 4.91 -7.92
CA TRP A 269 -0.49 6.06 -8.46
C TRP A 269 -1.07 6.93 -7.35
N GLU A 270 -1.14 8.23 -7.63
CA GLU A 270 -1.71 9.25 -6.73
C GLU A 270 -1.01 9.26 -5.37
N GLN A 271 0.31 9.06 -5.37
CA GLN A 271 1.14 9.02 -4.17
C GLN A 271 2.40 9.88 -4.33
N TRP A 272 2.86 10.42 -3.22
CA TRP A 272 4.19 11.02 -3.12
C TRP A 272 5.27 9.95 -3.13
N TYR A 273 6.31 10.19 -3.91
CA TYR A 273 7.55 9.43 -3.92
C TYR A 273 8.65 10.27 -3.29
N TYR A 274 9.44 9.63 -2.43
CA TYR A 274 10.55 10.25 -1.74
C TYR A 274 11.86 9.75 -2.33
N ILE A 275 12.74 10.69 -2.66
CA ILE A 275 14.03 10.45 -3.32
C ILE A 275 15.12 10.97 -2.38
N LEU A 276 16.00 10.08 -1.94
CA LEU A 276 17.12 10.41 -1.06
C LEU A 276 18.41 10.26 -1.84
N VAL A 277 19.20 11.34 -1.85
CA VAL A 277 20.58 11.32 -2.37
C VAL A 277 21.50 11.33 -1.15
N GLU A 278 22.20 10.22 -0.92
CA GLU A 278 23.10 10.04 0.21
C GLU A 278 24.55 10.10 -0.25
N ARG A 279 25.35 10.94 0.38
CA ARG A 279 26.76 11.16 0.06
C ARG A 279 27.63 10.13 0.78
N TYR A 280 28.62 9.57 0.09
CA TYR A 280 29.68 8.82 0.78
C TYR A 280 30.51 9.75 1.67
N LEU A 281 31.09 9.24 2.76
CA LEU A 281 31.95 10.01 3.66
C LEU A 281 33.20 10.53 2.91
N SER A 282 33.12 11.76 2.40
CA SER A 282 34.21 12.49 1.76
C SER A 282 34.33 13.92 2.33
N ASN A 283 35.44 14.60 2.10
CA ASN A 283 35.66 15.98 2.57
C ASN A 283 35.37 17.04 1.49
N SER A 284 34.52 16.70 0.52
CA SER A 284 34.21 17.57 -0.62
C SER A 284 32.70 17.77 -0.76
N ASP A 285 32.31 18.98 -1.13
CA ASP A 285 30.95 19.27 -1.59
C ASP A 285 30.67 18.46 -2.87
N VAL A 286 29.46 17.95 -3.00
CA VAL A 286 29.02 17.23 -4.21
C VAL A 286 27.97 18.06 -4.92
N TYR A 287 28.24 18.36 -6.19
CA TYR A 287 27.34 19.07 -7.09
C TYR A 287 26.73 18.08 -8.06
N PHE A 288 25.43 18.17 -8.27
CA PHE A 288 24.73 17.33 -9.24
C PHE A 288 23.48 18.04 -9.74
N ARG A 289 22.96 17.56 -10.86
CA ARG A 289 21.66 17.96 -11.37
C ARG A 289 20.72 16.77 -11.30
N ILE A 290 19.59 16.93 -10.63
CA ILE A 290 18.60 15.88 -10.42
C ILE A 290 17.34 16.16 -11.23
N GLY A 291 16.79 15.13 -11.85
CA GLY A 291 15.52 15.20 -12.57
C GLY A 291 14.73 13.90 -12.45
N VAL A 292 13.41 14.02 -12.58
CA VAL A 292 12.48 12.88 -12.61
C VAL A 292 11.75 12.88 -13.93
N GLN A 293 11.77 11.75 -14.63
CA GLN A 293 11.00 11.53 -15.85
C GLN A 293 9.90 10.51 -15.55
N VAL A 294 8.68 10.81 -15.99
CA VAL A 294 7.55 9.87 -15.92
C VAL A 294 7.17 9.45 -17.34
N THR A 295 6.74 8.20 -17.48
CA THR A 295 6.22 7.67 -18.74
C THR A 295 4.75 7.35 -18.55
N ASP A 296 3.90 8.05 -19.29
CA ASP A 296 2.47 7.85 -19.25
C ASP A 296 2.08 6.55 -19.96
N CYS A 297 0.92 6.02 -19.58
CA CYS A 297 0.25 4.90 -20.24
C CYS A 297 -0.38 5.26 -21.60
N SER A 298 -0.13 6.47 -22.14
CA SER A 298 -0.79 6.98 -23.35
C SER A 298 -0.06 6.56 -24.65
N LYS A 299 -0.84 6.48 -25.73
CA LYS A 299 -0.60 5.76 -27.01
C LYS A 299 0.86 5.75 -27.48
N SER A 300 1.33 4.55 -27.86
CA SER A 300 2.49 4.38 -28.73
C SER A 300 2.44 5.42 -29.84
N HIS A 301 3.54 6.16 -30.04
CA HIS A 301 3.74 7.09 -31.14
C HIS A 301 3.05 6.57 -32.41
N LEU A 302 2.21 7.42 -33.02
CA LEU A 302 1.56 7.16 -34.29
C LEU A 302 2.57 6.66 -35.33
N SER A 303 2.65 5.34 -35.54
CA SER A 303 2.71 4.84 -36.91
C SER A 303 1.29 4.92 -37.45
N LYS A 304 1.11 5.72 -38.50
CA LYS A 304 -0.12 5.77 -39.28
C LYS A 304 -0.28 4.44 -40.03
N ASP A 305 -0.62 3.38 -39.32
CA ASP A 305 -1.22 2.20 -39.95
C ASP A 305 -2.69 2.17 -39.59
N ARG A 306 -3.51 2.12 -40.65
CA ARG A 306 -4.97 2.08 -40.61
C ARG A 306 -5.44 1.12 -39.51
N ALA A 307 -5.90 1.67 -38.40
CA ALA A 307 -6.67 0.93 -37.43
C ALA A 307 -7.94 0.41 -38.13
N GLN A 308 -7.93 -0.87 -38.48
CA GLN A 308 -9.16 -1.64 -38.65
C GLN A 308 -10.02 -1.47 -37.40
N PRO A 309 -11.35 -1.50 -37.53
CA PRO A 309 -12.25 -1.17 -36.44
C PRO A 309 -11.93 -2.06 -35.24
N SER A 310 -11.40 -1.43 -34.19
CA SER A 310 -11.42 -1.98 -32.85
C SER A 310 -12.82 -2.52 -32.61
N SER A 311 -12.94 -3.73 -32.07
CA SER A 311 -14.19 -4.21 -31.52
C SER A 311 -14.79 -3.10 -30.67
N SER A 312 -15.78 -2.44 -31.25
CA SER A 312 -16.45 -1.28 -30.69
C SER A 312 -17.12 -1.77 -29.43
N MET A 313 -16.48 -1.49 -28.29
CA MET A 313 -17.11 -1.64 -26.99
C MET A 313 -18.37 -0.77 -27.02
N ASN A 314 -19.49 -1.33 -26.57
CA ASN A 314 -20.76 -0.65 -26.34
C ASN A 314 -20.65 0.43 -25.23
N MET A 315 -19.64 1.29 -25.29
CA MET A 315 -19.63 2.55 -24.58
C MET A 315 -20.22 3.59 -25.54
N PRO A 316 -21.21 4.39 -25.15
CA PRO A 316 -21.62 5.51 -25.97
C PRO A 316 -20.40 6.39 -26.24
N GLN A 317 -20.17 6.73 -27.51
CA GLN A 317 -19.01 7.50 -27.98
C GLN A 317 -18.89 8.89 -27.31
N SER A 318 -19.90 9.30 -26.54
CA SER A 318 -19.95 10.56 -25.79
C SER A 318 -19.06 10.62 -24.54
N PHE A 319 -18.42 9.52 -24.10
CA PHE A 319 -17.52 9.52 -22.94
C PHE A 319 -16.03 9.28 -23.28
N GLY A 320 -15.69 9.06 -24.55
CA GLY A 320 -14.32 8.76 -25.00
C GLY A 320 -13.44 9.99 -25.29
N THR A 321 -14.01 11.19 -25.31
CA THR A 321 -13.26 12.45 -25.37
C THR A 321 -12.82 12.79 -23.95
N ALA A 322 -11.67 12.27 -23.55
CA ALA A 322 -11.00 12.71 -22.34
C ALA A 322 -10.81 14.24 -22.45
N MET A 323 -11.52 14.98 -21.60
CA MET A 323 -11.09 16.28 -21.11
C MET A 323 -9.84 16.06 -20.25
N GLY A 324 -8.74 15.67 -20.91
CA GLY A 324 -7.41 15.73 -20.34
C GLY A 324 -6.91 17.14 -20.59
N PHE A 325 -6.82 17.94 -19.53
CA PHE A 325 -6.06 19.18 -19.57
C PHE A 325 -4.60 18.83 -19.87
N SER A 326 -4.23 18.91 -21.14
CA SER A 326 -2.84 18.94 -21.57
C SER A 326 -2.25 20.26 -21.09
N LEU A 327 -1.29 20.21 -20.16
CA LEU A 327 -0.52 21.36 -19.68
C LEU A 327 0.44 21.93 -20.74
N SER A 328 0.27 21.56 -22.02
CA SER A 328 1.10 22.02 -23.14
C SER A 328 0.36 22.93 -24.14
N GLU A 329 -0.94 23.18 -23.98
CA GLU A 329 -1.74 24.00 -24.90
C GLU A 329 -2.35 25.21 -24.19
N THR A 330 -1.54 26.22 -23.90
CA THR A 330 -2.07 27.58 -23.62
C THR A 330 -1.29 28.69 -24.29
N LEU A 331 -0.39 28.38 -25.23
CA LEU A 331 0.29 29.40 -26.01
C LEU A 331 0.43 28.90 -27.44
N LEU A 332 -0.49 29.34 -28.31
CA LEU A 332 -0.30 29.70 -29.73
C LEU A 332 -1.65 29.60 -30.47
N MET A 333 -2.38 30.72 -30.52
CA MET A 333 -3.43 30.96 -31.51
C MET A 333 -3.08 32.27 -32.23
N ALA A 334 -2.52 32.14 -33.43
CA ALA A 334 -2.59 33.15 -34.47
C ALA A 334 -2.76 32.42 -35.79
N SER A 335 -3.98 32.46 -36.31
CA SER A 335 -4.41 31.89 -37.58
C SER A 335 -3.97 32.76 -38.76
N LEU A 336 -3.65 32.11 -39.88
CA LEU A 336 -3.75 32.67 -41.24
C LEU A 336 -4.06 31.52 -42.24
N PRO A 337 -4.87 31.74 -43.30
CA PRO A 337 -5.46 30.66 -44.09
C PRO A 337 -4.86 30.46 -45.49
N GLY A 338 -4.88 29.20 -45.94
CA GLY A 338 -5.06 28.81 -47.36
C GLY A 338 -3.78 28.48 -48.15
N LEU A 339 -3.69 27.25 -48.69
CA LEU A 339 -3.57 26.97 -50.13
C LEU A 339 -3.69 25.47 -50.44
N SER A 340 -4.04 25.17 -51.68
CA SER A 340 -4.66 23.95 -52.20
C SER A 340 -3.73 22.90 -52.81
N GLN A 341 -4.24 21.65 -52.84
CA GLN A 341 -4.24 20.68 -53.95
C GLN A 341 -3.02 19.78 -54.30
N ASN A 342 -3.40 18.51 -54.54
CA ASN A 342 -2.90 17.51 -55.52
C ASN A 342 -1.78 16.52 -55.14
N ALA A 343 -2.16 15.24 -55.00
CA ALA A 343 -1.43 14.09 -55.56
C ALA A 343 -2.34 12.84 -55.68
N SER A 344 -2.28 12.17 -56.83
CA SER A 344 -3.08 11.05 -57.35
C SER A 344 -2.70 9.66 -56.77
N PRO A 345 -3.53 8.59 -56.96
CA PRO A 345 -3.35 7.29 -56.32
C PRO A 345 -2.48 6.33 -57.15
N LEU A 346 -1.69 5.46 -56.51
CA LEU A 346 -0.97 4.39 -57.21
C LEU A 346 -1.05 3.03 -56.46
N HIS A 347 -1.67 2.08 -57.18
CA HIS A 347 -1.55 0.62 -57.23
C HIS A 347 -1.11 -0.22 -56.02
N THR A 348 -2.00 -1.15 -55.69
CA THR A 348 -1.88 -2.35 -54.85
C THR A 348 -1.02 -3.43 -55.52
N SER A 349 -0.07 -4.01 -54.79
CA SER A 349 0.46 -5.35 -55.05
C SER A 349 0.33 -6.18 -53.77
N GLU A 350 -0.27 -7.36 -53.92
CA GLU A 350 -0.47 -8.38 -52.90
C GLU A 350 0.89 -8.94 -52.45
N ASP A 351 1.17 -8.88 -51.15
CA ASP A 351 2.16 -9.77 -50.53
C ASP A 351 1.70 -10.17 -49.13
N SER A 352 1.71 -11.48 -48.92
CA SER A 352 1.26 -12.22 -47.74
C SER A 352 2.02 -11.82 -46.47
N ILE A 353 1.34 -11.20 -45.51
CA ILE A 353 1.91 -10.89 -44.19
C ILE A 353 1.65 -12.05 -43.22
N ILE A 354 2.74 -12.70 -42.83
CA ILE A 354 2.84 -13.68 -41.75
C ILE A 354 2.56 -12.95 -40.42
N TYR A 355 1.54 -13.39 -39.68
CA TYR A 355 1.23 -12.87 -38.34
C TYR A 355 2.29 -13.33 -37.33
N LEU A 356 3.33 -12.53 -37.14
CA LEU A 356 4.20 -12.61 -35.97
C LEU A 356 3.46 -11.96 -34.78
N ALA A 357 3.16 -12.76 -33.77
CA ALA A 357 2.60 -12.30 -32.51
C ALA A 357 3.52 -11.21 -31.91
N PRO A 358 2.99 -10.03 -31.48
CA PRO A 358 3.82 -9.05 -30.80
C PRO A 358 4.20 -9.61 -29.42
N THR A 359 5.50 -9.75 -29.17
CA THR A 359 6.06 -9.96 -27.83
C THR A 359 5.53 -8.87 -26.89
N ALA A 360 5.06 -9.26 -25.71
CA ALA A 360 4.46 -8.36 -24.73
C ALA A 360 5.43 -7.21 -24.40
N ASP A 361 5.08 -6.01 -24.87
CA ASP A 361 5.80 -4.78 -24.57
C ASP A 361 5.54 -4.42 -23.10
N THR A 362 6.58 -4.51 -22.28
CA THR A 362 6.58 -4.20 -20.84
C THR A 362 6.14 -2.76 -20.52
N ASN A 363 5.99 -1.91 -21.55
CA ASN A 363 5.55 -0.52 -21.45
C ASN A 363 4.04 -0.32 -21.68
N LYS A 364 3.25 -1.38 -21.91
CA LYS A 364 1.81 -1.25 -22.21
C LYS A 364 0.94 -1.36 -20.97
N CYS A 365 0.30 -0.25 -20.62
CA CYS A 365 -0.80 -0.25 -19.67
C CYS A 365 -2.10 -0.71 -20.34
N TRP A 366 -2.89 -1.49 -19.63
CA TRP A 366 -4.19 -1.95 -20.12
C TRP A 366 -5.31 -0.98 -19.72
N PRO A 367 -6.36 -0.81 -20.55
CA PRO A 367 -7.47 0.05 -20.22
C PRO A 367 -8.21 -0.46 -18.99
N ILE A 368 -8.48 0.44 -18.05
CA ILE A 368 -9.14 0.14 -16.79
C ILE A 368 -10.64 0.31 -16.96
N ARG A 369 -11.38 -0.77 -16.69
CA ARG A 369 -12.84 -0.78 -16.72
C ARG A 369 -13.37 -0.37 -15.34
N PRO A 370 -14.15 0.71 -15.24
CA PRO A 370 -14.74 1.09 -13.96
C PRO A 370 -15.80 0.07 -13.54
N THR A 371 -15.96 -0.14 -12.23
CA THR A 371 -17.08 -0.89 -11.66
C THR A 371 -18.12 0.07 -11.11
N LEU A 372 -19.39 -0.29 -11.30
CA LEU A 372 -20.53 0.37 -10.66
C LEU A 372 -20.62 -0.11 -9.22
N ARG A 373 -20.85 0.83 -8.31
CA ARG A 373 -21.02 0.55 -6.89
C ARG A 373 -22.51 0.59 -6.53
N ASN A 374 -23.03 -0.52 -6.02
CA ASN A 374 -24.41 -0.65 -5.56
C ASN A 374 -24.44 -0.86 -4.05
N GLU A 375 -24.89 0.14 -3.32
CA GLU A 375 -25.07 0.08 -1.86
C GLU A 375 -26.37 -0.64 -1.52
N LEU A 376 -26.30 -1.68 -0.69
CA LEU A 376 -27.48 -2.39 -0.18
C LEU A 376 -27.74 -2.06 1.28
N ASP A 377 -26.68 -2.12 2.10
CA ASP A 377 -26.71 -1.84 3.54
C ASP A 377 -25.28 -1.52 4.04
N THR A 378 -25.13 -1.27 5.33
CA THR A 378 -23.87 -1.09 6.05
C THR A 378 -22.92 -2.26 5.79
N PHE A 379 -21.72 -1.97 5.28
CA PHE A 379 -20.73 -2.97 4.84
C PHE A 379 -21.25 -3.99 3.80
N SER A 380 -22.36 -3.70 3.13
CA SER A 380 -23.00 -4.58 2.16
C SER A 380 -23.12 -3.85 0.83
N VAL A 381 -22.11 -4.04 -0.01
CA VAL A 381 -21.96 -3.33 -1.29
C VAL A 381 -21.64 -4.34 -2.37
N HIS A 382 -22.30 -4.24 -3.51
CA HIS A 382 -21.94 -5.03 -4.68
C HIS A 382 -21.26 -4.14 -5.73
N PHE A 383 -20.17 -4.64 -6.30
CA PHE A 383 -19.46 -3.99 -7.40
C PHE A 383 -19.76 -4.76 -8.69
N TYR A 384 -20.39 -4.09 -9.66
CA TYR A 384 -20.78 -4.69 -10.94
C TYR A 384 -20.01 -4.07 -12.10
N VAL A 385 -19.68 -4.88 -13.09
CA VAL A 385 -19.19 -4.37 -14.37
C VAL A 385 -20.41 -3.97 -15.22
N PHE A 386 -20.35 -2.81 -15.89
CA PHE A 386 -21.47 -2.25 -16.66
C PHE A 386 -22.05 -3.22 -17.71
N PHE A 387 -21.21 -4.09 -18.28
CA PHE A 387 -21.59 -5.06 -19.32
C PHE A 387 -22.05 -6.42 -18.75
N GLY A 388 -22.27 -6.51 -17.45
CA GLY A 388 -22.63 -7.75 -16.76
C GLY A 388 -21.44 -8.46 -16.11
N PRO A 389 -21.70 -9.49 -15.29
CA PRO A 389 -20.66 -10.16 -14.48
C PRO A 389 -19.79 -11.13 -15.30
N ASN A 390 -20.20 -11.49 -16.51
CA ASN A 390 -19.43 -12.33 -17.42
C ASN A 390 -18.42 -11.49 -18.18
N ILE A 391 -17.14 -11.74 -17.96
CA ILE A 391 -16.03 -11.00 -18.55
C ILE A 391 -15.34 -11.88 -19.59
N SER A 392 -15.20 -11.35 -20.80
CA SER A 392 -14.30 -11.91 -21.80
C SER A 392 -12.87 -11.45 -21.52
N VAL A 393 -11.98 -12.42 -21.32
CA VAL A 393 -10.54 -12.23 -21.16
C VAL A 393 -9.85 -12.70 -22.44
N PRO A 394 -9.48 -11.77 -23.34
CA PRO A 394 -8.84 -12.11 -24.60
C PRO A 394 -7.41 -12.63 -24.36
N PRO A 395 -6.86 -13.41 -25.30
CA PRO A 395 -5.52 -14.00 -25.16
C PRO A 395 -4.38 -12.97 -25.20
N ASP A 396 -4.56 -11.88 -25.94
CA ASP A 396 -3.53 -10.88 -26.24
C ASP A 396 -3.52 -9.70 -25.25
N ARG A 397 -4.52 -9.59 -24.37
CA ARG A 397 -4.69 -8.42 -23.48
C ARG A 397 -5.18 -8.79 -22.09
N ALA A 398 -4.70 -8.07 -21.09
CA ALA A 398 -5.27 -8.18 -19.75
C ALA A 398 -6.59 -7.38 -19.65
N ALA A 399 -7.55 -7.91 -18.91
CA ALA A 399 -8.75 -7.19 -18.51
C ALA A 399 -8.53 -6.61 -17.11
N VAL A 400 -8.61 -5.28 -16.96
CA VAL A 400 -8.34 -4.61 -15.68
C VAL A 400 -9.62 -3.94 -15.17
N PHE A 401 -9.91 -4.12 -13.88
CA PHE A 401 -11.09 -3.57 -13.21
C PHE A 401 -10.68 -2.77 -11.98
N ALA A 402 -11.36 -1.64 -11.73
CA ALA A 402 -11.17 -0.83 -10.53
C ALA A 402 -12.36 -0.98 -9.57
N ILE A 403 -12.06 -1.30 -8.31
CA ILE A 403 -13.01 -1.42 -7.20
C ILE A 403 -12.66 -0.33 -6.19
N ASN A 404 -13.57 0.63 -5.96
CA ASN A 404 -13.30 1.74 -5.05
C ASN A 404 -13.91 1.48 -3.67
N LEU A 405 -13.08 1.40 -2.63
CA LEU A 405 -13.51 1.27 -1.24
C LEU A 405 -13.46 2.62 -0.52
N MET A 406 -14.60 3.06 -0.01
CA MET A 406 -14.73 4.34 0.66
C MET A 406 -14.06 4.34 2.04
N PRO A 407 -13.31 5.41 2.39
CA PRO A 407 -12.75 5.58 3.72
C PRO A 407 -13.80 5.50 4.83
N VAL A 408 -13.46 4.84 5.95
CA VAL A 408 -14.29 4.69 7.17
C VAL A 408 -15.57 3.85 6.99
N LEU A 409 -16.16 3.83 5.80
CA LEU A 409 -17.41 3.15 5.50
C LEU A 409 -17.21 1.70 5.05
N ASP A 410 -16.14 1.40 4.32
CA ASP A 410 -15.96 0.07 3.72
C ASP A 410 -14.87 -0.77 4.43
N SER A 411 -13.88 -0.12 5.07
CA SER A 411 -12.77 -0.80 5.76
C SER A 411 -13.15 -1.53 7.04
N GLY A 412 -14.39 -1.35 7.51
CA GLY A 412 -14.94 -2.02 8.68
C GLY A 412 -15.56 -3.40 8.39
N GLY A 413 -15.66 -3.82 7.13
CA GLY A 413 -16.23 -5.11 6.73
C GLY A 413 -15.20 -6.06 6.11
N VAL A 414 -15.67 -6.94 5.22
CA VAL A 414 -14.88 -7.95 4.51
C VAL A 414 -15.07 -7.76 3.00
N LEU A 415 -13.96 -7.57 2.27
CA LEU A 415 -13.98 -7.61 0.80
C LEU A 415 -13.94 -9.06 0.33
N ASN A 416 -14.96 -9.45 -0.43
CA ASN A 416 -15.08 -10.76 -1.04
C ASN A 416 -14.88 -10.64 -2.55
N MET A 417 -14.05 -11.51 -3.09
CA MET A 417 -13.76 -11.61 -4.52
C MET A 417 -13.91 -13.07 -4.94
N GLU A 418 -14.75 -13.32 -5.94
CA GLU A 418 -14.98 -14.65 -6.50
C GLU A 418 -14.78 -14.60 -8.01
N LEU A 419 -14.01 -15.56 -8.54
CA LEU A 419 -13.88 -15.80 -9.98
C LEU A 419 -14.36 -17.21 -10.29
N LYS A 420 -15.19 -17.35 -11.32
CA LYS A 420 -15.68 -18.63 -11.80
C LYS A 420 -15.49 -18.73 -13.32
N LEU A 421 -14.73 -19.73 -13.76
CA LEU A 421 -14.43 -19.98 -15.16
C LEU A 421 -15.60 -20.68 -15.86
N ASN A 422 -16.02 -20.17 -17.01
CA ASN A 422 -17.05 -20.78 -17.83
C ASN A 422 -16.44 -21.87 -18.73
N LEU A 423 -16.59 -23.14 -18.31
CA LEU A 423 -16.00 -24.29 -19.00
C LEU A 423 -16.54 -24.50 -20.42
N SER A 424 -17.76 -24.03 -20.72
CA SER A 424 -18.36 -24.16 -22.05
C SER A 424 -17.59 -23.42 -23.15
N THR A 425 -16.81 -22.40 -22.78
CA THR A 425 -16.00 -21.61 -23.72
C THR A 425 -14.65 -22.25 -24.04
N LEU A 426 -14.22 -23.21 -23.23
CA LEU A 426 -12.93 -23.87 -23.33
C LEU A 426 -13.11 -25.14 -24.16
N LYS A 427 -12.91 -25.05 -25.48
CA LYS A 427 -13.00 -26.16 -26.43
C LYS A 427 -11.86 -27.21 -26.25
N GLY A 428 -11.64 -27.71 -25.03
CA GLY A 428 -10.58 -28.66 -24.67
C GLY A 428 -9.18 -28.04 -24.47
N ALA A 429 -9.05 -26.72 -24.49
CA ALA A 429 -7.77 -26.04 -24.27
C ALA A 429 -7.35 -26.06 -22.79
N ASN A 430 -6.06 -26.35 -22.52
CA ASN A 430 -5.47 -26.29 -21.18
C ASN A 430 -5.17 -24.83 -20.77
N LEU A 431 -6.26 -24.09 -20.54
CA LEU A 431 -6.24 -22.66 -20.23
C LEU A 431 -6.39 -22.44 -18.72
N THR A 432 -5.56 -21.52 -18.19
CA THR A 432 -5.68 -21.01 -16.83
C THR A 432 -5.88 -19.50 -16.88
N VAL A 433 -6.89 -19.00 -16.17
CA VAL A 433 -7.05 -17.56 -15.97
C VAL A 433 -6.44 -17.19 -14.62
N PHE A 434 -5.54 -16.23 -14.66
CA PHE A 434 -4.88 -15.67 -13.50
C PHE A 434 -5.42 -14.29 -13.20
N GLY A 435 -5.65 -14.02 -11.93
CA GLY A 435 -6.08 -12.74 -11.40
C GLY A 435 -5.07 -12.19 -10.40
N CYS A 436 -4.83 -10.90 -10.46
CA CYS A 436 -3.96 -10.20 -9.53
C CYS A 436 -4.72 -8.99 -8.98
N LEU A 437 -5.08 -9.06 -7.68
CA LEU A 437 -5.81 -8.02 -6.97
C LEU A 437 -4.83 -7.22 -6.11
N ASN A 438 -4.69 -5.92 -6.37
CA ASN A 438 -3.73 -5.08 -5.67
C ASN A 438 -4.31 -3.71 -5.32
N HIS A 439 -3.81 -3.11 -4.24
CA HIS A 439 -4.26 -1.80 -3.75
C HIS A 439 -3.44 -0.67 -4.39
N GLY A 440 -4.10 0.41 -4.81
CA GLY A 440 -3.48 1.65 -5.28
C GLY A 440 -3.01 1.66 -6.73
N MET A 441 -2.60 0.52 -7.30
CA MET A 441 -2.18 0.41 -8.70
C MET A 441 -2.39 -1.00 -9.27
N PRO A 442 -2.64 -1.14 -10.59
CA PRO A 442 -2.75 -2.44 -11.23
C PRO A 442 -1.39 -3.11 -11.32
N LEU A 443 -1.32 -4.36 -10.88
CA LEU A 443 -0.17 -5.23 -11.11
C LEU A 443 -0.45 -6.13 -12.30
N PHE A 444 0.54 -6.26 -13.18
CA PHE A 444 0.46 -7.12 -14.36
C PHE A 444 1.26 -8.39 -14.12
N LEU A 445 0.65 -9.53 -14.45
CA LEU A 445 1.30 -10.83 -14.33
C LEU A 445 2.46 -10.90 -15.33
N ARG A 446 3.67 -11.09 -14.77
CA ARG A 446 4.91 -11.22 -15.54
C ARG A 446 4.94 -12.56 -16.26
N GLU A 447 5.39 -12.54 -17.51
CA GLU A 447 5.38 -13.67 -18.45
C GLU A 447 6.61 -14.56 -18.29
N ASN A 448 6.99 -14.85 -17.04
CA ASN A 448 8.02 -15.84 -16.72
C ASN A 448 7.32 -17.10 -16.18
N SER A 449 8.00 -18.25 -16.25
CA SER A 449 7.53 -19.61 -15.91
C SER A 449 6.73 -19.78 -14.61
N SER A 450 6.72 -18.79 -13.70
CA SER A 450 5.78 -18.69 -12.58
C SER A 450 5.02 -17.36 -12.61
N PRO A 451 3.68 -17.37 -12.81
CA PRO A 451 2.87 -16.16 -12.74
C PRO A 451 2.82 -15.68 -11.28
N LYS A 452 3.41 -14.52 -11.00
CA LYS A 452 3.42 -13.88 -9.68
C LYS A 452 2.72 -12.53 -9.72
N CYS A 453 2.01 -12.22 -8.64
CA CYS A 453 1.31 -10.96 -8.42
C CYS A 453 2.18 -10.01 -7.56
N GLU A 454 3.37 -9.68 -8.04
CA GLU A 454 4.39 -8.94 -7.28
C GLU A 454 5.14 -7.94 -8.19
N SER A 455 5.53 -6.82 -7.61
CA SER A 455 6.44 -5.80 -8.14
C SER A 455 7.56 -5.57 -7.12
N GLU A 456 8.62 -4.87 -7.51
CA GLU A 456 9.75 -4.51 -6.61
C GLU A 456 9.29 -3.77 -5.34
N SER A 457 8.14 -3.08 -5.40
CA SER A 457 7.63 -2.23 -4.32
C SER A 457 6.30 -2.68 -3.72
N ALA A 458 5.62 -3.68 -4.29
CA ALA A 458 4.29 -4.11 -3.85
C ALA A 458 4.00 -5.57 -4.18
N ALA A 459 3.30 -6.26 -3.29
CA ALA A 459 2.79 -7.62 -3.52
C ALA A 459 1.25 -7.61 -3.38
N GLY A 460 0.57 -8.13 -4.40
CA GLY A 460 -0.89 -8.26 -4.43
C GLY A 460 -1.37 -9.67 -4.12
N PHE A 461 -2.68 -9.86 -4.16
CA PHE A 461 -3.33 -11.15 -3.96
C PHE A 461 -3.53 -11.88 -5.28
N PHE A 462 -3.00 -13.10 -5.35
CA PHE A 462 -3.07 -13.95 -6.53
C PHE A 462 -4.31 -14.84 -6.52
N LEU A 463 -4.98 -14.92 -7.66
CA LEU A 463 -6.15 -15.75 -7.92
C LEU A 463 -5.90 -16.60 -9.15
N SER A 464 -6.30 -17.86 -9.15
CA SER A 464 -6.18 -18.73 -10.32
C SER A 464 -7.40 -19.61 -10.48
N VAL A 465 -7.91 -19.72 -11.71
CA VAL A 465 -8.98 -20.65 -12.08
C VAL A 465 -8.58 -21.42 -13.32
N ASN A 466 -8.82 -22.71 -13.31
CA ASN A 466 -8.54 -23.63 -14.42
C ASN A 466 -9.68 -24.65 -14.57
N VAL A 467 -9.52 -25.63 -15.46
CA VAL A 467 -10.55 -26.65 -15.71
C VAL A 467 -10.81 -27.51 -14.46
N SER A 468 -9.78 -27.84 -13.68
CA SER A 468 -9.88 -28.69 -12.48
C SER A 468 -10.44 -27.94 -11.27
N SER A 469 -10.13 -26.66 -11.14
CA SER A 469 -10.57 -25.74 -10.09
C SER A 469 -11.18 -24.52 -10.78
N ASN A 470 -12.43 -24.67 -11.18
CA ASN A 470 -13.15 -23.67 -11.96
C ASN A 470 -13.63 -22.47 -11.13
N ILE A 471 -13.46 -22.49 -9.80
CA ILE A 471 -13.86 -21.42 -8.91
C ILE A 471 -12.76 -21.12 -7.90
N THR A 472 -12.50 -19.84 -7.68
CA THR A 472 -11.62 -19.37 -6.62
C THR A 472 -12.28 -18.25 -5.85
N LYS A 473 -11.99 -18.18 -4.55
CA LYS A 473 -12.56 -17.20 -3.62
C LYS A 473 -11.42 -16.57 -2.82
N LEU A 474 -11.55 -15.28 -2.57
CA LEU A 474 -10.64 -14.50 -1.76
C LEU A 474 -11.43 -13.57 -0.86
N ARG A 475 -11.10 -13.60 0.43
CA ARG A 475 -11.70 -12.78 1.47
C ARG A 475 -10.61 -11.98 2.16
N ILE A 476 -10.78 -10.66 2.18
CA ILE A 476 -9.86 -9.72 2.82
C ILE A 476 -10.63 -9.02 3.93
N PRO A 477 -10.51 -9.47 5.19
CA PRO A 477 -11.14 -8.80 6.32
C PRO A 477 -10.45 -7.47 6.58
N TYR A 478 -11.24 -6.44 6.88
CA TYR A 478 -10.78 -5.08 7.09
C TYR A 478 -9.81 -4.62 5.96
N PRO A 479 -10.29 -4.50 4.72
CA PRO A 479 -9.48 -4.08 3.59
C PRO A 479 -9.03 -2.62 3.76
N GLN A 480 -7.88 -2.27 3.19
CA GLN A 480 -7.46 -0.86 3.11
C GLN A 480 -8.42 -0.07 2.22
N THR A 481 -8.65 1.18 2.58
CA THR A 481 -9.52 2.12 1.85
C THR A 481 -8.82 2.62 0.59
N GLY A 482 -9.59 3.08 -0.39
CA GLY A 482 -9.09 3.52 -1.70
C GLY A 482 -9.35 2.52 -2.82
N THR A 483 -8.70 2.72 -3.96
CA THR A 483 -8.97 1.94 -5.17
C THR A 483 -8.14 0.67 -5.21
N TRP A 484 -8.81 -0.45 -5.42
CA TRP A 484 -8.24 -1.76 -5.67
C TRP A 484 -8.36 -2.11 -7.15
N TYR A 485 -7.32 -2.68 -7.73
CA TYR A 485 -7.26 -3.06 -9.13
C TYR A 485 -7.17 -4.57 -9.26
N LEU A 486 -8.05 -5.16 -10.05
CA LEU A 486 -8.00 -6.56 -10.45
C LEU A 486 -7.55 -6.64 -11.91
N GLY A 487 -6.37 -7.19 -12.16
CA GLY A 487 -5.92 -7.56 -13.50
C GLY A 487 -6.16 -9.05 -13.76
N LEU A 488 -6.88 -9.38 -14.84
CA LEU A 488 -7.11 -10.75 -15.31
C LEU A 488 -6.34 -11.01 -16.61
N ARG A 489 -5.63 -12.13 -16.68
CA ARG A 489 -4.92 -12.59 -17.88
C ARG A 489 -5.16 -14.09 -18.08
N SER A 490 -5.46 -14.50 -19.31
CA SER A 490 -5.53 -15.90 -19.71
C SER A 490 -4.17 -16.35 -20.23
N LEU A 491 -3.68 -17.48 -19.72
CA LEU A 491 -2.46 -18.12 -20.19
C LEU A 491 -2.72 -19.62 -20.40
N CYS A 492 -2.03 -20.19 -21.38
CA CYS A 492 -2.10 -21.60 -21.73
C CYS A 492 -0.87 -22.30 -21.17
N ALA A 493 -1.09 -23.47 -20.55
CA ALA A 493 0.01 -24.27 -20.03
C ALA A 493 0.72 -25.02 -21.17
N THR A 494 2.04 -24.85 -21.26
CA THR A 494 2.95 -25.54 -22.19
C THR A 494 3.92 -26.42 -21.40
N GLU A 495 4.68 -27.29 -22.07
CA GLU A 495 5.70 -28.15 -21.42
C GLU A 495 6.80 -27.33 -20.71
N HIS A 496 6.98 -26.06 -21.10
CA HIS A 496 7.98 -25.15 -20.55
C HIS A 496 7.41 -24.07 -19.62
N GLY A 497 6.09 -24.08 -19.33
CA GLY A 497 5.46 -23.15 -18.40
C GLY A 497 4.13 -22.60 -18.87
N PHE A 498 3.97 -21.27 -18.83
CA PHE A 498 2.75 -20.57 -19.23
C PHE A 498 3.06 -19.56 -20.33
N GLU A 499 2.27 -19.57 -21.39
CA GLU A 499 2.39 -18.68 -22.55
C GLU A 499 1.03 -18.05 -22.90
N ALA A 500 1.04 -16.97 -23.68
CA ALA A 500 -0.19 -16.38 -24.20
C ALA A 500 -0.94 -17.40 -25.08
N CYS A 501 -2.24 -17.60 -24.81
CA CYS A 501 -3.05 -18.51 -25.60
C CYS A 501 -3.20 -18.01 -27.06
N THR A 502 -3.31 -18.91 -28.04
CA THR A 502 -3.62 -18.52 -29.43
C THR A 502 -5.13 -18.63 -29.66
N ASN A 503 -5.80 -17.52 -29.99
CA ASN A 503 -7.22 -17.47 -30.39
C ASN A 503 -8.25 -18.07 -29.40
N VAL A 504 -7.91 -18.21 -28.12
CA VAL A 504 -8.86 -18.64 -27.07
C VAL A 504 -9.19 -17.47 -26.16
N THR A 505 -10.46 -17.04 -26.18
CA THR A 505 -10.99 -16.06 -25.22
C THR A 505 -11.66 -16.83 -24.09
N ALA A 506 -11.25 -16.57 -22.85
CA ALA A 506 -11.86 -17.17 -21.68
C ALA A 506 -13.02 -16.31 -21.18
N GLU A 507 -14.15 -16.92 -20.85
CA GLU A 507 -15.21 -16.24 -20.11
C GLU A 507 -15.11 -16.54 -18.62
N VAL A 508 -15.05 -15.48 -17.82
CA VAL A 508 -14.98 -15.58 -16.36
C VAL A 508 -16.12 -14.78 -15.75
N TYR A 509 -16.92 -15.45 -14.93
CA TYR A 509 -17.88 -14.80 -14.06
C TYR A 509 -17.13 -14.20 -12.87
N MET A 510 -17.18 -12.88 -12.74
CA MET A 510 -16.58 -12.12 -11.65
C MET A 510 -17.65 -11.63 -10.69
N ARG A 511 -17.40 -11.83 -9.39
CA ARG A 511 -18.22 -11.26 -8.33
C ARG A 511 -17.33 -10.60 -7.28
N SER A 512 -17.55 -9.31 -7.04
CA SER A 512 -16.85 -8.52 -6.02
C SER A 512 -17.87 -7.82 -5.15
N TYR A 513 -17.81 -8.02 -3.84
CA TYR A 513 -18.80 -7.48 -2.89
C TYR A 513 -18.23 -7.36 -1.47
N LEU A 514 -18.77 -6.43 -0.70
CA LEU A 514 -18.53 -6.31 0.73
C LEU A 514 -19.58 -7.07 1.52
N THR A 515 -19.16 -7.71 2.62
CA THR A 515 -20.06 -8.21 3.67
C THR A 515 -19.61 -7.71 5.03
N PRO A 516 -20.53 -7.56 6.01
CA PRO A 516 -20.16 -7.17 7.37
C PRO A 516 -19.23 -8.20 8.02
N CYS A 517 -19.62 -9.48 8.02
CA CYS A 517 -18.83 -10.56 8.61
C CYS A 517 -18.55 -11.68 7.63
N ILE A 518 -17.58 -12.52 7.96
CA ILE A 518 -17.27 -13.75 7.21
C ILE A 518 -18.33 -14.80 7.56
N ASN A 519 -19.05 -15.31 6.55
CA ASN A 519 -20.07 -16.37 6.70
C ASN A 519 -21.11 -16.08 7.79
N ASP A 520 -21.47 -14.81 8.02
CA ASP A 520 -22.39 -14.38 9.08
C ASP A 520 -22.03 -14.91 10.48
N CYS A 521 -20.74 -15.14 10.73
CA CYS A 521 -20.20 -15.69 11.99
C CYS A 521 -20.58 -17.15 12.29
N GLY A 522 -21.11 -17.87 11.30
CA GLY A 522 -21.50 -19.27 11.44
C GLY A 522 -22.63 -19.50 12.44
N THR A 523 -22.75 -20.73 12.93
CA THR A 523 -23.88 -21.16 13.78
C THR A 523 -23.81 -20.68 15.23
N TYR A 524 -22.59 -20.47 15.76
CA TYR A 524 -22.34 -20.14 17.16
C TYR A 524 -21.89 -18.69 17.37
N GLY A 525 -21.96 -17.87 16.32
CA GLY A 525 -21.60 -16.46 16.36
C GLY A 525 -22.75 -15.58 15.94
N GLN A 526 -22.66 -14.31 16.29
CA GLN A 526 -23.52 -13.27 15.73
C GLN A 526 -22.64 -12.15 15.18
N CYS A 527 -22.93 -11.75 13.93
CA CYS A 527 -22.32 -10.56 13.37
C CYS A 527 -22.90 -9.33 14.06
N LYS A 528 -22.03 -8.51 14.67
CA LYS A 528 -22.43 -7.25 15.29
C LYS A 528 -21.70 -6.08 14.65
N LEU A 529 -22.43 -4.99 14.50
CA LEU A 529 -21.87 -3.68 14.15
C LEU A 529 -21.40 -3.01 15.44
N LEU A 530 -20.13 -2.67 15.47
CA LEU A 530 -19.44 -2.05 16.59
C LEU A 530 -18.95 -0.68 16.16
N ARG A 531 -18.96 0.27 17.09
CA ARG A 531 -18.54 1.63 16.84
C ARG A 531 -17.50 2.04 17.86
N THR A 532 -16.34 2.48 17.38
CA THR A 532 -15.34 3.13 18.22
C THR A 532 -15.11 4.56 17.74
N ASN A 533 -15.54 5.53 18.56
CA ASN A 533 -15.59 6.94 18.22
C ASN A 533 -16.39 7.20 16.92
N ASN A 534 -15.72 7.48 15.81
CA ASN A 534 -16.32 7.71 14.49
C ASN A 534 -16.05 6.57 13.50
N TYR A 535 -15.37 5.51 13.92
CA TYR A 535 -15.08 4.35 13.09
C TYR A 535 -16.10 3.25 13.37
N LEU A 536 -16.77 2.78 12.31
CA LEU A 536 -17.70 1.66 12.37
C LEU A 536 -16.98 0.41 11.84
N TYR A 537 -17.23 -0.73 12.46
CA TYR A 537 -16.74 -2.02 11.98
C TYR A 537 -17.67 -3.15 12.37
N ALA A 538 -17.63 -4.23 11.61
CA ALA A 538 -18.39 -5.43 11.88
C ALA A 538 -17.46 -6.52 12.42
N ALA A 539 -17.92 -7.23 13.44
CA ALA A 539 -17.14 -8.32 14.03
C ALA A 539 -18.06 -9.44 14.50
N CYS A 540 -17.49 -10.65 14.57
CA CYS A 540 -18.18 -11.79 15.13
C CYS A 540 -18.06 -11.79 16.66
N GLU A 541 -19.21 -11.87 17.32
CA GLU A 541 -19.32 -12.14 18.75
C GLU A 541 -19.81 -13.56 18.96
N CYS A 542 -19.03 -14.36 19.69
CA CYS A 542 -19.38 -15.73 20.03
C CYS A 542 -20.53 -15.73 21.05
N LYS A 543 -21.57 -16.52 20.80
CA LYS A 543 -22.60 -16.83 21.78
C LYS A 543 -22.12 -18.02 22.62
N ALA A 544 -22.15 -17.86 23.94
CA ALA A 544 -21.84 -18.93 24.89
C ALA A 544 -22.99 -19.93 24.97
#